data_AF-A0A349WA15-F1
#
_entry.id   AF-A0A349WA15-F1
#
_cell.length_a   1.000
_cell.length_b   1.000
_cell.length_c   1.000
_cell.angle_alpha   90.00
_cell.angle_beta   90.00
_cell.angle_gamma   90.00
#
_symmetry.space_group_name_H-M   'P 1'
#
loop_
_entity.id
_entity.type
_entity.pdbx_description
1 polymer ?
#
loop_
_entity_poly.entity_id
_entity_poly.type
_entity_poly.pdbx_seq_one_letter_code
_entity_poly.pdbx_strand_id
1 'polypeptide(L)' 'MESALHTLTEQVRAAAAHPRPLRIRGGGSKDFHGTVPQGDLL' A
#
# COMPACT_ATOMS: atom_id res chain seq x y z
N MET A 1 -7.97 15.58 -3.61
CA MET A 1 -8.28 14.31 -2.92
C MET A 1 -8.59 13.21 -3.93
N GLU A 2 -9.44 13.46 -4.94
CA GLU A 2 -9.71 12.53 -6.06
C GLU A 2 -8.44 11.98 -6.75
N SER A 3 -7.47 12.85 -7.04
CA SER A 3 -6.23 12.48 -7.72
C SER A 3 -5.35 11.51 -6.92
N ALA A 4 -5.29 11.64 -5.59
CA ALA A 4 -4.52 10.75 -4.73
C ALA A 4 -5.14 9.34 -4.67
N LEU A 5 -6.48 9.27 -4.58
CA LEU A 5 -7.20 8.00 -4.63
C LEU A 5 -7.06 7.31 -5.99
N HIS A 6 -7.07 8.08 -7.08
CA HIS A 6 -6.83 7.55 -8.41
C HIS A 6 -5.43 6.92 -8.52
N THR A 7 -4.38 7.62 -8.07
CA THR A 7 -3.00 7.08 -8.05
C THR A 7 -2.89 5.78 -7.24
N LEU A 8 -3.48 5.75 -6.03
CA LEU A 8 -3.49 4.54 -5.20
C LEU A 8 -4.21 3.37 -5.88
N THR A 9 -5.32 3.66 -6.54
CA THR A 9 -6.11 2.67 -7.27
C THR A 9 -5.31 2.05 -8.41
N GLU A 10 -4.59 2.86 -9.19
CA GLU A 10 -3.74 2.37 -10.27
C GLU A 10 -2.58 1.51 -9.76
N GLN A 11 -1.95 1.90 -8.64
CA GLN A 11 -0.87 1.12 -8.02
C GLN A 11 -1.35 -0.26 -7.54
N VAL A 12 -2.55 -0.34 -6.95
CA VAL A 12 -3.16 -1.61 -6.55
C VAL A 12 -3.47 -2.48 -7.77
N ARG A 13 -4.04 -1.90 -8.84
CA ARG A 13 -4.33 -2.64 -10.09
C ARG A 13 -3.05 -3.20 -10.71
N ALA A 14 -1.96 -2.41 -10.74
CA ALA A 14 -0.67 -2.85 -11.27
C ALA A 14 -0.04 -3.99 -10.44
N ALA A 15 -0.20 -3.98 -9.11
CA ALA A 15 0.26 -5.06 -8.24
C ALA A 15 -0.62 -6.32 -8.30
N ALA A 16 -1.91 -6.17 -8.63
CA ALA A 16 -2.79 -7.30 -8.85
C ALA A 16 -2.49 -8.02 -10.18
N ALA A 17 -2.11 -7.28 -11.22
CA ALA A 17 -1.73 -7.83 -12.52
C ALA A 17 -0.43 -8.68 -12.45
N HIS A 18 0.48 -8.32 -11.55
CA HIS A 18 1.70 -9.05 -11.27
C HIS A 18 1.79 -9.24 -9.76
N PRO A 19 1.44 -10.42 -9.19
CA PRO A 19 1.23 -10.65 -7.75
C PRO A 19 2.39 -10.18 -6.87
N ARG A 20 2.44 -8.87 -6.64
CA ARG A 20 3.49 -8.19 -5.91
C ARG A 20 2.87 -7.74 -4.60
N PRO A 21 3.45 -8.16 -3.46
CA PRO A 21 2.94 -7.72 -2.16
C PRO A 21 3.04 -6.19 -2.08
N LEU A 22 1.99 -5.57 -1.54
CA LEU A 22 1.94 -4.14 -1.24
C LEU A 22 1.86 -3.95 0.27
N ARG A 23 2.54 -2.91 0.76
CA ARG A 23 2.56 -2.48 2.15
C ARG A 23 1.82 -1.15 2.29
N ILE A 24 0.62 -1.19 2.85
CA ILE A 24 -0.17 0.01 3.15
C ILE A 24 0.24 0.56 4.52
N ARG A 25 0.47 1.88 4.62
CA ARG A 25 0.76 2.58 5.88
C ARG A 25 -0.40 3.49 6.29
N GLY A 26 -0.72 3.49 7.58
CA GLY A 26 -1.48 4.55 8.24
C GLY A 26 -0.56 5.62 8.83
N GLY A 27 -1.12 6.80 9.12
CA GLY A 27 -0.41 7.89 9.81
C GLY A 27 -0.37 7.74 11.34
N GLY A 28 -0.66 6.56 11.89
CA GLY A 28 -0.76 6.32 13.33
C GLY A 28 0.58 5.95 13.97
N SER A 29 0.75 6.22 15.27
CA SER A 29 1.93 5.75 16.01
C SER A 29 1.94 4.25 16.29
N LYS A 30 0.80 3.56 16.08
CA LYS A 30 0.63 2.12 16.31
C LYS A 30 0.93 1.25 15.08
N ASP A 31 1.21 1.92 13.97
CA ASP A 31 1.52 1.27 12.72
C ASP A 31 2.72 0.33 12.89
N PHE A 32 2.52 -0.96 12.62
CA PHE A 32 3.57 -1.99 12.61
C PHE A 32 4.10 -2.46 13.97
N HIS A 33 3.30 -2.38 15.04
CA HIS A 33 3.55 -3.25 16.19
C HIS A 33 3.25 -4.70 15.80
N GLY A 34 4.27 -5.45 15.40
CA GLY A 34 4.16 -6.84 14.93
C GLY A 34 5.24 -7.18 13.89
N THR A 35 4.91 -8.08 12.96
CA THR A 35 5.81 -8.55 11.90
C THR A 35 6.22 -7.42 10.95
N VAL A 36 7.47 -7.44 10.46
CA VAL A 36 7.97 -6.51 9.45
C VAL A 36 7.12 -6.64 8.19
N PRO A 37 6.45 -5.58 7.72
CA PRO A 37 5.61 -5.67 6.54
C PRO A 37 6.47 -5.89 5.30
N GLN A 38 6.00 -6.76 4.42
CA GLN A 38 6.65 -7.09 3.16
C GLN A 38 5.90 -6.43 2.00
N GLY A 39 6.64 -6.08 0.95
CA GLY A 39 6.09 -5.48 -0.26
C GLY A 39 6.40 -4.01 -0.44
N ASP A 40 6.01 -3.50 -1.60
CA ASP A 40 6.27 -2.12 -1.99
C ASP A 40 5.36 -1.16 -1.22
N LEU A 41 5.92 -0.02 -0.81
CA LEU A 41 5.18 0.97 -0.04
C LEU A 41 4.08 1.61 -0.89
N LEU A 42 2.84 1.51 -0.40
CA LEU A 42 1.66 2.18 -0.93
C LEU A 42 1.27 3.37 -0.05
#